data_AF-A0A7H4MJE4-F1
#
_entry.id   AF-A0A7H4MJE4-F1
#
_cell.length_a   1.000
_cell.length_b   1.000
_cell.length_c   1.000
_cell.angle_alpha   90.00
_cell.angle_beta   90.00
_cell.angle_gamma   90.00
#
_symmetry.space_group_name_H-M   'P 1'
#
loop_
_entity.id
_entity.type
_entity.pdbx_description
1 polymer ?
#
loop_
_entity_poly.entity_id
_entity_poly.type
_entity_poly.pdbx_seq_one_letter_code
_entity_poly.pdbx_strand_id
1 'polypeptide(L)' 'MNVLLAEAKVPYDIVLEMDEINDDFSDTDTVLVIGANDTVNPAAQDDPEEPYRGYASVGSLESAERGGL' A
#
# COMPACT_ATOMS: atom_id res chain seq x y z
N MET A 1 0.29 -3.90 11.87
CA MET A 1 -1.13 -3.47 12.01
C MET A 1 -2.04 -4.58 12.53
N ASN A 2 -1.69 -5.87 12.34
CA ASN A 2 -2.56 -7.02 12.58
C ASN A 2 -3.21 -7.07 13.98
N VAL A 3 -2.48 -6.69 15.05
CA VAL A 3 -3.03 -6.66 16.43
C VAL A 3 -4.13 -5.61 16.62
N LEU A 4 -3.98 -4.41 16.05
CA LEU A 4 -4.97 -3.33 16.19
C LEU A 4 -6.23 -3.61 15.36
N LEU A 5 -6.07 -4.26 14.19
CA LEU A 5 -7.19 -4.70 13.36
C LEU A 5 -7.98 -5.83 14.05
N ALA A 6 -7.28 -6.73 14.75
CA ALA A 6 -7.91 -7.75 15.57
C ALA A 6 -8.74 -7.16 16.72
N GLU A 7 -8.21 -6.13 17.39
CA GLU A 7 -8.94 -5.40 18.44
C GLU A 7 -10.21 -4.72 17.89
N ALA A 8 -10.13 -4.19 16.67
CA ALA A 8 -11.27 -3.64 15.94
C ALA A 8 -12.23 -4.70 15.35
N LYS A 9 -11.98 -6.00 15.60
CA LYS A 9 -12.77 -7.15 15.10
C LYS A 9 -12.83 -7.23 13.58
N VAL A 10 -11.78 -6.79 12.90
CA VAL A 10 -11.65 -6.99 11.45
C VAL A 10 -11.42 -8.49 11.17
N PRO A 11 -12.21 -9.10 10.28
CA PRO A 11 -11.99 -10.49 9.87
C PRO A 11 -10.60 -10.68 9.24
N TYR A 12 -9.89 -11.76 9.59
CA TYR A 12 -8.52 -11.99 9.11
C TYR A 12 -8.46 -12.50 7.66
N ASP A 13 -9.56 -13.04 7.14
CA ASP A 13 -9.70 -13.49 5.74
C ASP A 13 -9.62 -12.34 4.73
N ILE A 14 -9.83 -11.10 5.18
CA ILE A 14 -9.70 -9.89 4.35
C ILE A 14 -8.43 -9.08 4.67
N VAL A 15 -7.59 -9.57 5.59
CA VAL A 15 -6.29 -8.95 5.91
C VAL A 15 -5.23 -9.70 5.13
N LEU A 16 -4.71 -9.05 4.10
CA LEU A 16 -3.70 -9.62 3.19
C LEU A 16 -2.33 -9.05 3.52
N GLU A 17 -1.30 -9.88 3.36
CA GLU A 17 0.08 -9.43 3.45
C GLU A 17 0.50 -8.73 2.15
N MET A 18 1.57 -7.95 2.22
CA MET A 18 1.94 -7.03 1.15
C MET A 18 2.28 -7.72 -0.19
N ASP A 19 2.94 -8.88 -0.13
CA ASP A 19 3.30 -9.66 -1.32
C ASP A 19 2.08 -10.33 -1.97
N GLU A 20 0.99 -10.51 -1.22
CA GLU A 20 -0.23 -11.16 -1.72
C GLU A 20 -1.15 -10.17 -2.44
N ILE A 21 -1.21 -8.92 -1.95
CA ILE A 21 -2.10 -7.88 -2.49
C ILE A 21 -1.46 -7.05 -3.61
N ASN A 22 -0.12 -7.02 -3.70
CA ASN A 22 0.57 -6.09 -4.61
C ASN A 22 0.22 -6.30 -6.09
N ASP A 23 -0.04 -7.53 -6.53
CA ASP A 23 -0.42 -7.84 -7.91
C ASP A 23 -1.86 -7.39 -8.25
N ASP A 24 -2.75 -7.39 -7.26
CA ASP A 24 -4.18 -7.06 -7.39
C ASP A 24 -4.44 -5.54 -7.51
N PHE A 25 -3.44 -4.69 -7.20
CA PHE A 25 -3.59 -3.23 -7.33
C PHE A 25 -3.88 -2.78 -8.75
N SER A 26 -3.42 -3.53 -9.76
CA SER A 26 -3.63 -3.19 -11.16
C SER A 26 -5.10 -3.29 -11.59
N ASP A 27 -5.88 -4.14 -10.92
CA ASP A 27 -7.30 -4.36 -11.14
C ASP A 27 -8.18 -3.63 -10.10
N THR A 28 -7.59 -2.80 -9.23
CA THR A 28 -8.30 -2.08 -8.16
C THR A 28 -8.68 -0.66 -8.59
N ASP A 29 -9.98 -0.35 -8.56
CA ASP A 29 -10.51 0.96 -8.98
C ASP A 29 -10.15 2.11 -8.00
N THR A 30 -10.06 1.81 -6.70
CA THR A 30 -9.87 2.83 -5.67
C THR A 30 -9.15 2.26 -4.45
N VAL A 31 -8.20 3.04 -3.93
CA VAL A 31 -7.42 2.71 -2.74
C VAL A 31 -7.61 3.79 -1.69
N LEU A 32 -7.95 3.40 -0.46
CA LEU A 32 -8.05 4.31 0.68
C LEU A 32 -6.86 4.11 1.62
N VAL A 33 -5.97 5.10 1.68
CA VAL A 33 -4.80 5.09 2.55
C VAL A 33 -5.13 5.80 3.86
N ILE A 34 -4.99 5.11 5.00
CA ILE A 34 -5.24 5.69 6.33
C ILE A 34 -3.99 5.53 7.19
N GLY A 35 -3.40 6.66 7.60
CA GLY A 35 -2.28 6.67 8.55
C GLY A 35 -1.00 6.04 8.03
N ALA A 36 -0.89 5.78 6.73
CA ALA A 36 0.34 5.37 6.06
C ALA A 36 0.90 6.53 5.24
N ASN A 37 2.23 6.66 5.25
CA ASN A 37 2.96 7.70 4.52
C ASN A 37 4.12 7.06 3.77
N ASP A 38 5.08 6.49 4.51
CA ASP A 38 6.32 6.00 3.93
C ASP A 38 6.12 4.63 3.23
N THR A 39 5.24 3.77 3.77
CA THR A 39 4.92 2.45 3.20
C THR A 39 4.22 2.52 1.84
N VAL A 40 3.70 3.69 1.46
CA VAL A 40 3.01 3.92 0.19
C VAL A 40 3.77 4.93 -0.70
N ASN A 41 4.97 5.35 -0.28
CA ASN A 41 5.73 6.37 -0.98
C ASN A 41 6.41 5.78 -2.23
N PRO A 42 6.09 6.24 -3.45
CA PRO A 42 6.74 5.75 -4.66
C PRO A 42 8.24 6.06 -4.71
N ALA A 43 8.71 7.11 -4.02
CA ALA A 43 10.13 7.46 -3.96
C ALA A 43 11.00 6.37 -3.29
N ALA A 44 10.39 5.49 -2.47
CA ALA A 44 11.10 4.37 -1.85
C ALA A 44 11.61 3.32 -2.87
N GLN A 45 11.08 3.30 -4.10
CA GLN A 45 11.50 2.39 -5.16
C GLN A 45 12.69 2.94 -5.96
N ASP A 46 12.63 4.23 -6.34
CA ASP A 46 13.50 4.76 -7.39
C ASP A 46 14.51 5.82 -6.90
N ASP A 47 14.21 6.56 -5.84
CA ASP A 47 15.02 7.70 -5.39
C ASP A 47 16.26 7.24 -4.60
N PRO A 48 17.49 7.56 -5.04
CA PRO A 48 18.72 7.18 -4.33
C PRO A 48 18.93 7.93 -3.02
N GLU A 49 18.31 9.09 -2.85
CA GLU A 49 18.46 9.94 -1.67
C GLU A 49 17.38 9.67 -0.61
N GLU A 50 16.35 8.89 -0.94
CA GLU A 50 15.25 8.53 -0.02
C GLU A 50 15.74 7.60 1.11
N PRO A 51 15.57 7.97 2.39
CA PRO A 51 15.96 7.15 3.53
C PRO A 51 15.37 5.73 3.56
N TYR A 52 14.19 5.55 2.96
CA TYR A 52 13.48 4.27 2.91
C TYR A 52 13.68 3.51 1.58
N ARG A 53 14.70 3.87 0.80
CA ARG A 53 15.02 3.17 -0.46
C ARG A 53 15.23 1.66 -0.24
N GLY A 54 14.53 0.86 -1.04
CA GLY A 54 14.64 -0.60 -1.02
C GLY A 54 13.80 -1.31 0.05
N TYR A 55 13.04 -0.55 0.85
CA TYR A 55 11.94 -1.12 1.62
C TYR A 55 10.78 -1.43 0.68
N ALA A 56 10.11 -2.55 0.94
CA ALA A 56 8.97 -2.93 0.14
C ALA A 56 7.81 -1.96 0.41
N SER A 57 7.18 -1.46 -0.65
CA SER A 57 6.07 -0.50 -0.60
C SER A 57 4.77 -1.16 -1.07
N VAL A 58 3.65 -0.73 -0.52
CA VAL A 58 2.30 -1.16 -0.91
C VAL A 58 1.84 -0.35 -2.11
N GLY A 59 1.72 -1.02 -3.27
CA GLY A 59 1.13 -0.46 -4.49
C GLY A 59 1.95 0.63 -5.19
N SER A 60 1.95 0.63 -6.53
CA SER A 60 2.32 1.79 -7.33
C SER A 60 1.12 2.74 -7.40
N LEU A 61 0.95 3.59 -6.37
CA LEU A 61 -0.09 4.63 -6.33
C LEU A 61 -0.05 5.60 -7.54
N GLU A 62 0.99 5.54 -8.37
CA GLU A 62 1.03 6.16 -9.71
C GLU A 62 -0.19 5.80 -10.57
N SER A 63 -0.80 4.62 -10.35
CA SER A 63 -2.02 4.18 -11.05
C SER A 63 -3.29 4.88 -10.55
N ALA A 64 -3.31 5.37 -9.30
CA ALA A 64 -4.47 6.08 -8.73
C ALA A 64 -4.59 7.53 -9.24
N GLU A 65 -3.49 8.13 -9.71
CA GLU A 65 -3.51 9.49 -10.29
C GLU A 65 -3.92 9.52 -11.76
N ARG A 66 -4.00 8.36 -12.45
CA ARG A 66 -4.42 8.27 -13.86
C ARG A 66 -5.92 8.06 -14.08
N GLY A 67 -6.72 8.04 -13.01
CA GLY A 67 -8.18 8.14 -13.06
C GLY A 67 -8.63 9.55 -13.42
N GLY A 68 -8.51 9.91 -14.69
CA GLY A 68 -8.88 11.22 -15.22
C GLY A 68 -10.35 11.57 -15.01
N LEU A 69 -10.57 12.79 -14.51
CA LEU A 69 -11.67 13.66 -14.95
C LEU A 69 -11.30 14.29 -16.30
#